data_AF-A0A7X3GJ53-F1
#
_entry.id   AF-A0A7X3GJ53-F1
#
_cell.length_a   1.000
_cell.length_b   1.000
_cell.length_c   1.000
_cell.angle_alpha   90.00
_cell.angle_beta   90.00
_cell.angle_gamma   90.00
#
_symmetry.space_group_name_H-M   'P 1'
#
loop_
_entity.id
_entity.type
_entity.pdbx_description
1 polymer ?
#
loop_
_entity_poly.entity_id
_entity_poly.type
_entity_poly.pdbx_seq_one_letter_code
_entity_poly.pdbx_strand_id
1 'polypeptide(L)'
;MFKQDGLPLARQVDYVFRQLEGELKNAAAGTVHIHVRNNAVGKFGMKHHPIESRNGELRKGEDGLSEQQVQSFRKMAIEALKLKRDWTHGEISYDFSVRPGTGGWAASVMYESNYNMANHTGALFHYSGKQPSYRSKEEQ
;
A
#
# COMPACT_ATOMS: atom_id res chain seq x y z
N MET A 1 19.29 -4.97 -2.34
CA MET A 1 18.24 -4.90 -1.31
C MET A 1 18.42 -3.58 -0.58
N PHE A 2 17.62 -2.55 -0.89
CA PHE A 2 17.73 -1.24 -0.24
C PHE A 2 17.22 -1.37 1.21
N LYS A 3 18.10 -1.28 2.20
CA LYS A 3 17.71 -1.10 3.60
C LYS A 3 17.34 0.37 3.80
N GLN A 4 16.04 0.67 3.86
CA GLN A 4 15.50 2.00 4.18
C GLN A 4 15.49 2.29 5.70
N ASP A 5 16.40 1.69 6.45
CA ASP A 5 16.48 1.86 7.90
C ASP A 5 16.79 3.35 8.21
N GLY A 6 15.79 4.08 8.70
CA GLY A 6 15.93 5.47 9.19
C GLY A 6 15.47 6.60 8.27
N LEU A 7 15.06 6.34 7.02
CA LEU A 7 14.50 7.40 6.16
C LEU A 7 13.06 7.74 6.58
N PRO A 8 12.67 9.03 6.64
CA PRO A 8 11.27 9.40 6.88
C PRO A 8 10.34 8.82 5.82
N LEU A 9 9.16 8.32 6.21
CA LEU A 9 8.17 7.72 5.30
C LEU A 9 7.85 8.65 4.11
N ALA A 10 7.81 9.96 4.33
CA ALA A 10 7.63 10.95 3.26
C ALA A 10 8.69 10.87 2.14
N ARG A 11 9.95 10.61 2.48
CA ARG A 11 11.02 10.43 1.48
C ARG A 11 10.91 9.09 0.76
N GLN A 12 10.44 8.06 1.45
CA GLN A 12 10.18 6.76 0.84
C GLN A 12 9.01 6.86 -0.15
N VAL A 13 7.93 7.57 0.19
CA VAL A 13 6.81 7.83 -0.73
C VAL A 13 7.24 8.70 -1.91
N ASP A 14 8.06 9.74 -1.72
CA ASP A 14 8.66 10.52 -2.82
C ASP A 14 9.40 9.61 -3.81
N TYR A 15 10.21 8.67 -3.29
CA TYR A 15 10.92 7.70 -4.10
C TYR A 15 9.98 6.76 -4.87
N VAL A 16 8.93 6.24 -4.24
CA VAL A 16 7.91 5.40 -4.90
C VAL A 16 7.33 6.10 -6.12
N PHE A 17 6.91 7.36 -5.97
CA PHE A 17 6.33 8.12 -7.08
C PHE A 17 7.32 8.41 -8.22
N ARG A 18 8.62 8.56 -7.92
CA ARG A 18 9.66 8.68 -8.96
C ARG A 18 9.84 7.38 -9.74
N GLN A 19 9.75 6.22 -9.07
CA GLN A 19 9.83 4.93 -9.74
C GLN A 19 8.62 4.67 -10.63
N LEU A 20 7.42 5.07 -10.18
CA LEU A 20 6.17 4.89 -10.90
C LEU A 20 5.87 5.98 -11.95
N GLU A 21 6.74 6.97 -12.12
CA GLU A 21 6.48 8.13 -13.00
C GLU A 21 6.16 7.71 -14.44
N GLY A 22 6.86 6.70 -14.96
CA GLY A 22 6.59 6.15 -16.30
C GLY A 22 5.21 5.49 -16.39
N GLU A 23 4.81 4.73 -15.37
CA GLU A 23 3.50 4.07 -15.33
C GLU A 23 2.36 5.09 -15.22
N LEU A 24 2.52 6.10 -14.37
CA LEU A 24 1.55 7.18 -14.16
C LEU A 24 1.30 8.02 -15.42
N LYS A 25 2.34 8.24 -16.25
CA LYS A 25 2.23 8.95 -17.53
C LYS A 25 1.50 8.13 -18.60
N ASN A 26 1.44 6.80 -18.45
CA ASN A 26 0.85 5.88 -19.41
C ASN A 26 -0.49 5.29 -18.95
N ALA A 27 -1.06 5.77 -17.84
CA ALA A 27 -2.32 5.30 -17.31
C ALA A 27 -3.28 6.47 -17.08
N ALA A 28 -4.45 6.43 -17.72
CA ALA A 28 -5.51 7.42 -17.52
C ALA A 28 -6.18 7.29 -16.14
N ALA A 29 -6.21 6.10 -15.56
CA ALA A 29 -6.71 5.87 -14.20
C ALA A 29 -6.05 4.63 -13.57
N GLY A 30 -5.97 4.64 -12.24
CA GLY A 30 -5.37 3.55 -11.51
C GLY A 30 -5.25 3.81 -10.01
N THR A 31 -4.75 2.80 -9.30
CA THR A 31 -4.51 2.85 -7.86
C THR A 31 -3.05 2.55 -7.57
N VAL A 32 -2.32 3.49 -7.00
CA VAL A 32 -0.98 3.27 -6.43
C VAL A 32 -1.15 2.69 -5.03
N HIS A 33 -0.55 1.54 -4.76
CA HIS A 33 -0.60 0.89 -3.45
C HIS A 33 0.80 0.83 -2.83
N ILE A 34 0.91 1.11 -1.53
CA ILE A 34 2.15 1.13 -0.78
C ILE A 34 1.96 0.38 0.54
N HIS A 35 2.67 -0.73 0.71
CA HIS A 35 2.69 -1.50 1.96
C HIS A 35 3.74 -0.94 2.90
N VAL A 36 3.31 -0.53 4.09
CA VAL A 36 4.14 0.07 5.13
C VAL A 36 4.15 -0.83 6.38
N ARG A 37 5.33 -1.02 6.96
CA ARG A 37 5.52 -1.70 8.25
C ARG A 37 6.55 -0.93 9.07
N ASN A 38 6.21 -0.56 10.30
CA ASN A 38 7.08 0.24 11.16
C ASN A 38 7.58 1.53 10.47
N ASN A 39 6.72 2.25 9.74
CA ASN A 39 7.07 3.42 8.91
C ASN A 39 8.11 3.16 7.79
N ALA A 40 8.34 1.90 7.42
CA ALA A 40 9.16 1.51 6.27
C ALA A 40 8.29 0.92 5.15
N VAL A 41 8.52 1.35 3.91
CA VAL A 41 7.88 0.83 2.70
C VAL A 41 8.51 -0.51 2.35
N GLY A 42 7.72 -1.58 2.40
CA GLY A 42 8.18 -2.92 2.04
C GLY A 42 7.92 -3.28 0.58
N LYS A 43 6.74 -2.90 0.07
CA LYS A 43 6.29 -3.18 -1.29
C LYS A 43 5.44 -2.03 -1.80
N PHE A 44 5.53 -1.74 -3.09
CA PHE A 44 4.66 -0.79 -3.75
C PHE A 44 4.40 -1.22 -5.19
N GLY A 45 3.40 -0.62 -5.81
CA GLY A 45 3.11 -0.79 -7.23
C GLY A 45 1.92 0.03 -7.67
N MET A 46 1.54 -0.11 -8.93
CA MET A 46 0.33 0.48 -9.48
C MET A 46 -0.58 -0.61 -10.04
N LYS A 47 -1.88 -0.48 -9.76
CA LYS A 47 -2.92 -1.26 -10.41
C LYS A 47 -3.60 -0.37 -11.45
N HIS A 48 -3.46 -0.74 -12.72
CA HIS A 48 -4.17 -0.06 -13.80
C HIS A 48 -5.66 -0.38 -13.72
N HIS A 49 -6.50 0.57 -14.12
CA HIS A 49 -7.90 0.27 -14.40
C HIS A 49 -8.03 -0.72 -15.57
N PRO A 50 -9.16 -1.45 -15.67
CA PRO A 50 -9.40 -2.37 -16.77
C PRO A 50 -9.20 -1.68 -18.12
N ILE A 51 -8.49 -2.34 -19.03
CA ILE A 51 -8.35 -1.88 -20.41
C ILE A 51 -9.68 -2.20 -21.11
N GLU A 52 -10.44 -1.17 -21.46
CA GLU A 52 -11.72 -1.35 -22.14
C GLU A 52 -11.52 -1.84 -23.58
N SER A 53 -12.24 -2.91 -23.94
CA SER A 53 -12.38 -3.36 -25.32
C SER A 53 -13.68 -2.80 -25.89
N ARG A 54 -13.61 -2.15 -27.05
CA ARG A 54 -14.80 -1.70 -27.78
C ARG A 54 -14.90 -2.51 -29.07
N ASN A 55 -15.95 -3.31 -29.20
CA ASN A 55 -16.20 -4.18 -30.36
C ASN A 55 -15.09 -5.22 -30.61
N GLY A 56 -14.44 -5.72 -29.56
CA GLY A 56 -13.36 -6.72 -29.67
C GLY A 56 -11.98 -6.14 -29.94
N GLU A 57 -11.86 -4.83 -30.15
CA GLU A 57 -10.58 -4.14 -30.32
C GLU A 57 -10.13 -3.52 -28.99
N LEU A 58 -8.92 -3.89 -28.57
CA LEU A 58 -8.21 -3.18 -27.51
C LEU A 58 -7.64 -1.90 -28.11
N ARG A 59 -8.23 -0.77 -27.74
CA ARG A 59 -7.67 0.53 -28.14
C ARG A 59 -6.48 0.84 -27.27
N LYS A 60 -5.48 1.51 -27.85
CA LYS A 60 -4.39 2.11 -27.08
C LYS A 60 -5.03 3.03 -26.04
N GLY A 61 -4.65 2.86 -24.77
CA GLY A 61 -5.18 3.65 -23.67
C GLY A 61 -4.97 5.14 -23.90
N GLU A 62 -5.85 5.94 -23.31
CA GLU A 62 -5.71 7.40 -23.31
C GLU A 62 -4.42 7.80 -22.57
N ASP A 63 -3.85 8.94 -22.96
CA ASP A 63 -2.67 9.49 -22.29
C ASP A 63 -2.93 9.63 -20.79
N GLY A 64 -1.95 9.25 -19.98
CA GLY A 64 -2.04 9.33 -18.54
C GLY A 64 -1.80 10.73 -18.01
N LEU A 65 -1.27 10.81 -16.80
CA LEU A 65 -0.97 12.09 -16.16
C LEU A 65 0.16 12.82 -16.92
N SER A 66 -0.01 14.13 -17.13
CA SER A 66 1.09 14.97 -17.60
C SER A 66 2.19 15.08 -16.54
N GLU A 67 3.40 15.49 -16.92
CA GLU A 67 4.52 15.64 -15.98
C GLU A 67 4.17 16.56 -14.80
N GLN A 68 3.46 17.67 -15.06
CA GLN A 68 3.00 18.59 -14.03
C GLN A 68 1.96 17.95 -13.10
N GLN A 69 1.07 17.11 -13.65
CA GLN A 69 0.08 16.38 -12.87
C GLN A 69 0.75 15.31 -12.00
N VAL A 70 1.76 14.59 -12.51
CA VAL A 70 2.55 13.63 -11.71
C VAL A 70 3.27 14.33 -10.56
N GLN A 71 3.90 15.49 -10.82
CA GLN A 71 4.54 16.27 -9.76
C GLN A 71 3.53 16.73 -8.69
N SER A 72 2.34 17.15 -9.12
CA SER A 72 1.25 17.54 -8.22
C SER A 72 0.73 16.37 -7.40
N PHE A 73 0.57 15.20 -8.03
CA PHE A 73 0.15 13.96 -7.38
C PHE A 73 1.17 13.50 -6.33
N ARG A 74 2.46 13.50 -6.68
CA ARG A 74 3.56 13.21 -5.74
C ARG A 74 3.55 14.15 -4.54
N LYS A 75 3.37 15.45 -4.76
CA LYS A 75 3.27 16.44 -3.69
C LYS A 75 2.08 16.14 -2.77
N MET A 76 0.90 15.90 -3.35
CA MET A 76 -0.30 15.53 -2.61
C MET A 76 -0.07 14.25 -1.79
N ALA A 77 0.55 13.22 -2.37
CA ALA A 77 0.81 11.96 -1.68
C ALA A 77 1.68 12.12 -0.43
N ILE A 78 2.70 12.98 -0.50
CA ILE A 78 3.57 13.31 0.63
C ILE A 78 2.82 14.14 1.68
N GLU A 79 2.03 15.13 1.24
CA GLU A 79 1.25 15.98 2.15
C GLU A 79 0.17 15.19 2.89
N ALA A 80 -0.45 14.21 2.23
CA ALA A 80 -1.45 13.34 2.81
C ALA A 80 -0.92 12.60 4.05
N LEU A 81 0.37 12.23 4.09
CA LEU A 81 0.98 11.56 5.24
C LEU A 81 0.92 12.39 6.53
N LYS A 82 0.77 13.72 6.44
CA LYS A 82 0.62 14.59 7.62
C LYS A 82 -0.76 14.43 8.28
N LEU A 83 -1.74 13.88 7.57
CA LEU A 83 -3.11 13.71 8.06
C LEU A 83 -3.28 12.40 8.86
N LYS A 84 -2.33 11.47 8.77
CA LYS A 84 -2.38 10.22 9.52
C LYS A 84 -2.14 10.47 11.01
N ARG A 85 -2.84 9.75 11.89
CA ARG A 85 -2.65 9.79 13.36
C ARG A 85 -2.36 8.38 13.85
N ASP A 86 -1.23 8.20 14.52
CA ASP A 86 -0.77 6.93 15.11
C ASP A 86 -0.69 5.72 14.15
N TRP A 87 -0.78 5.97 12.84
CA TRP A 87 -0.69 4.94 11.82
C TRP A 87 0.76 4.64 11.46
N THR A 88 1.17 3.39 11.63
CA THR A 88 2.56 2.94 11.41
C THR A 88 2.68 1.68 10.54
N HIS A 89 1.56 0.98 10.30
CA HIS A 89 1.49 -0.30 9.59
C HIS A 89 0.22 -0.40 8.75
N GLY A 90 0.35 -0.97 7.56
CA GLY A 90 -0.76 -1.30 6.69
C GLY A 90 -0.49 -0.95 5.24
N GLU A 91 -1.53 -0.51 4.53
CA GLU A 91 -1.45 -0.10 3.14
C GLU A 91 -1.92 1.35 2.95
N ILE A 92 -1.21 2.10 2.10
CA ILE A 92 -1.67 3.38 1.57
C ILE A 92 -2.09 3.15 0.14
N SER A 93 -3.33 3.50 -0.19
CA SER A 93 -3.87 3.44 -1.54
C SER A 93 -4.14 4.85 -2.04
N TYR A 94 -3.56 5.21 -3.18
CA TYR A 94 -3.83 6.46 -3.89
C TYR A 94 -4.55 6.16 -5.20
N ASP A 95 -5.83 6.50 -5.27
CA ASP A 95 -6.63 6.34 -6.48
C ASP A 95 -6.56 7.62 -7.32
N PHE A 96 -6.40 7.52 -8.63
CA PHE A 96 -6.38 8.67 -9.52
C PHE A 96 -7.10 8.39 -10.84
N SER A 97 -7.59 9.47 -11.46
CA SER A 97 -8.16 9.45 -12.80
C SER A 97 -7.94 10.78 -13.52
N VAL A 98 -7.70 10.70 -14.83
CA VAL A 98 -7.62 11.82 -15.77
C VAL A 98 -8.96 11.91 -16.50
N ARG A 99 -9.46 13.14 -16.68
CA ARG A 99 -10.65 13.41 -17.48
C ARG A 99 -10.24 13.73 -18.93
N PRO A 100 -10.58 12.87 -19.90
CA PRO A 100 -10.24 13.09 -21.29
C PRO A 100 -10.81 14.42 -21.80
N GLY A 101 -10.05 15.10 -22.67
CA GLY A 101 -10.47 16.33 -23.34
C GLY A 101 -10.53 17.60 -22.49
N THR A 102 -10.50 17.51 -21.15
CA THR A 102 -10.55 18.68 -20.25
C THR A 102 -9.22 19.01 -19.58
N GLY A 103 -8.27 18.06 -19.57
CA GLY A 103 -7.00 18.21 -18.86
C GLY A 103 -7.13 18.20 -17.33
N GLY A 104 -8.34 17.99 -16.80
CA GLY A 104 -8.58 17.80 -15.37
C GLY A 104 -8.18 16.41 -14.91
N TRP A 105 -7.75 16.30 -13.66
CA TRP A 105 -7.48 15.02 -13.00
C TRP A 105 -7.96 15.10 -11.55
N ALA A 106 -8.23 13.94 -10.96
CA ALA A 106 -8.59 13.81 -9.56
C ALA A 106 -7.76 12.70 -8.92
N ALA A 107 -7.49 12.84 -7.62
CA ALA A 107 -6.91 11.77 -6.84
C ALA A 107 -7.45 11.77 -5.41
N SER A 108 -7.45 10.60 -4.79
CA SER A 108 -7.84 10.37 -3.41
C SER A 108 -6.81 9.50 -2.69
N VAL A 109 -6.86 9.45 -1.37
CA VAL A 109 -5.96 8.66 -0.54
C VAL A 109 -6.76 7.89 0.50
N MET A 110 -6.41 6.63 0.71
CA MET A 110 -6.98 5.77 1.73
C MET A 110 -5.85 5.10 2.53
N TYR A 111 -6.05 5.00 3.84
CA TYR A 111 -5.16 4.29 4.75
C TYR A 111 -5.88 3.07 5.29
N GLU A 112 -5.36 1.89 5.00
CA GLU A 112 -5.82 0.65 5.61
C GLU A 112 -4.80 0.21 6.67
N SER A 113 -5.26 -0.12 7.87
CA SER A 113 -4.38 -0.67 8.91
C SER A 113 -4.40 -2.19 8.82
N ASN A 114 -3.23 -2.81 8.70
CA ASN A 114 -3.11 -4.27 8.64
C ASN A 114 -2.20 -4.76 9.77
N TYR A 115 -2.80 -5.38 10.78
CA TYR A 115 -2.12 -6.00 11.90
C TYR A 115 -2.17 -7.52 11.75
N ASN A 116 -1.00 -8.15 11.63
CA ASN A 116 -0.94 -9.60 11.55
C ASN A 116 -1.21 -10.23 12.93
N MET A 117 -2.40 -10.78 13.11
CA MET A 117 -2.82 -11.47 14.34
C MET A 117 -2.13 -12.83 14.55
N ALA A 118 -1.42 -13.39 13.57
CA ALA A 118 -0.72 -14.66 13.74
C ALA A 118 0.35 -14.61 14.85
N ASN A 119 0.92 -13.43 15.10
CA ASN A 119 1.84 -13.21 16.21
C ASN A 119 1.12 -13.01 17.57
N HIS A 120 -0.17 -12.66 17.56
CA HIS A 120 -0.96 -12.44 18.77
C HIS A 120 -1.66 -13.71 19.25
N THR A 121 -2.18 -14.55 18.34
CA THR A 121 -2.86 -15.80 18.69
C THR A 121 -1.90 -16.88 19.16
N GLY A 122 -0.67 -16.90 18.61
CA GLY A 122 0.38 -17.82 19.02
C GLY A 122 0.78 -17.68 20.49
N ALA A 123 0.73 -16.48 21.09
CA ALA A 123 1.08 -16.31 22.51
C ALA A 123 -0.13 -16.36 23.46
N LEU A 124 -1.31 -15.94 22.99
CA LEU A 124 -2.49 -15.78 23.86
C LEU A 124 -3.34 -17.05 24.02
N PHE A 125 -3.25 -18.02 23.10
CA PHE A 125 -4.07 -19.24 23.12
C PHE A 125 -3.26 -20.54 23.24
N HIS A 126 -2.08 -20.49 23.88
CA HIS A 126 -1.44 -21.74 24.32
C HIS A 126 -2.31 -22.38 25.41
N TYR A 127 -3.17 -23.30 25.01
CA TYR A 127 -3.83 -24.22 25.92
C TYR A 127 -2.76 -25.13 26.52
N SER A 128 -2.27 -24.77 27.71
CA SER A 128 -1.46 -25.68 28.52
C SER A 128 -2.39 -26.76 29.07
N GLY A 129 -2.47 -27.90 28.37
CA GLY A 129 -3.15 -29.07 28.90
C GLY A 129 -2.63 -29.40 30.30
N LYS A 130 -3.52 -29.56 31.28
CA LYS A 130 -3.13 -29.99 32.63
C LYS A 130 -2.47 -31.35 32.52
N GLN A 131 -1.20 -31.47 32.92
CA GLN A 131 -0.54 -32.76 33.00
C GLN A 131 -1.29 -33.67 33.99
N PRO A 132 -1.59 -34.94 33.63
CA PRO A 132 -2.17 -35.87 34.58
C PRO A 132 -1.16 -36.14 35.70
N SER A 133 -1.55 -35.86 36.96
CA SER A 133 -0.72 -36.22 38.11
C SER A 133 -0.77 -37.74 38.30
N TYR A 134 0.29 -38.44 37.89
CA TYR A 134 0.45 -39.84 38.25
C TYR A 134 0.88 -39.91 39.71
N ARG A 135 -0.03 -40.32 40.59
CA ARG A 135 0.25 -40.58 42.01
C ARG A 135 0.99 -41.91 42.09
N SER A 136 2.31 -41.88 42.25
CA SER A 136 3.12 -43.05 42.56
C SER A 136 2.59 -43.67 43.85
N LYS A 137 2.08 -44.89 43.78
CA LYS A 137 1.86 -45.73 44.97
C LYS A 137 3.21 -46.33 45.32
N GLU A 138 3.76 -45.93 46.46
CA GLU A 138 4.84 -46.66 47.11
C GLU A 138 4.28 -48.01 47.57
N GLU A 139 4.82 -49.10 47.01
CA GLU A 139 4.63 -50.46 47.51
C GLU A 139 5.58 -50.69 48.69
N GLN A 140 5.01 -51.11 49.83
CA GLN A 140 5.70 -51.76 50.94
C GLN A 140 5.26 -53.22 50.98
#